data_AF-A0A7S1WHZ9-F1
#
_entry.id   AF-A0A7S1WHZ9-F1
#
_cell.length_a   1.000
_cell.length_b   1.000
_cell.length_c   1.000
_cell.angle_alpha   90.00
_cell.angle_beta   90.00
_cell.angle_gamma   90.00
#
_symmetry.space_group_name_H-M   'P 1'
#
loop_
_entity.id
_entity.type
_entity.pdbx_description
1 polymer ?
#
loop_
_entity_poly.entity_id
_entity_poly.type
_entity_poly.pdbx_seq_one_letter_code
_entity_poly.pdbx_strand_id
1 'polypeptide(L)'
;ATMRSLIRSTWMQLPSVCPLSKLSSVDRSGCHIFVTFVLGTSSTTESTGETDVMTLPIKETMNCGKTRAWFHYAAREYPEATHIAKMDMDAFPHWPRLLAGLRNFSSPCENVFGGRSWTVWGHRDYGESLLCRDRSFCPPVDCGMPVGADFLKYSSDDPSCFSFMQGGLYFMSRQLAGAVARSGGWWEKKSEDCQPEDIIAGHAVKRYGTEDNVCVAALSYDSYVAYWHAEGAGRYKPEAERAAAEKANEDSLRARLPELKAQRAALKARYAADAASVAAAADAVGR
;
A
#
# COMPACT_ATOMS: atom_id res chain seq x y z
N ALA A 1 24.25 -13.92 -6.36
CA ALA A 1 23.59 -12.62 -6.58
C ALA A 1 23.02 -12.14 -5.25
N THR A 2 23.12 -10.85 -4.92
CA THR A 2 22.48 -10.28 -3.72
C THR A 2 20.98 -10.07 -3.97
N MET A 3 20.17 -9.94 -2.92
CA MET A 3 18.74 -9.66 -3.07
C MET A 3 18.49 -8.34 -3.83
N ARG A 4 19.27 -7.29 -3.54
CA ARG A 4 19.21 -6.01 -4.29
C ARG A 4 19.52 -6.22 -5.77
N SER A 5 20.52 -7.03 -6.11
CA SER A 5 20.84 -7.34 -7.51
C SER A 5 19.70 -8.09 -8.22
N LEU A 6 19.02 -9.02 -7.54
CA LEU A 6 17.84 -9.71 -8.09
C LEU A 6 16.67 -8.73 -8.31
N ILE A 7 16.40 -7.87 -7.34
CA ILE A 7 15.35 -6.85 -7.43
C ILE A 7 15.62 -5.91 -8.63
N ARG A 8 16.87 -5.44 -8.76
CA ARG A 8 17.31 -4.58 -9.88
C ARG A 8 17.11 -5.24 -11.24
N SER A 9 17.32 -6.55 -11.35
CA SER A 9 17.18 -7.29 -12.61
C SER A 9 15.77 -7.81 -12.88
N THR A 10 14.82 -7.57 -11.97
CA THR A 10 13.44 -8.07 -12.07
C THR A 10 12.43 -6.92 -12.04
N TRP A 11 11.67 -6.75 -10.96
CA TRP A 11 10.52 -5.87 -10.94
C TRP A 11 10.89 -4.39 -11.07
N MET A 12 12.13 -4.00 -10.75
CA MET A 12 12.62 -2.63 -10.98
C MET A 12 12.85 -2.31 -12.48
N GLN A 13 12.90 -3.31 -13.36
CA GLN A 13 12.99 -3.10 -14.82
C GLN A 13 11.62 -3.00 -15.49
N LEU A 14 10.53 -3.08 -14.72
CA LEU A 14 9.19 -2.99 -15.29
C LEU A 14 8.93 -1.57 -15.83
N PRO A 15 8.11 -1.44 -16.90
CA PRO A 15 7.70 -0.14 -17.40
C PRO A 15 7.16 0.75 -16.29
N SER A 16 7.51 2.03 -16.34
CA SER A 16 7.10 3.06 -15.38
C SER A 16 7.68 2.97 -13.97
N VAL A 17 8.56 2.00 -13.70
CA VAL A 17 9.42 1.99 -12.51
C VAL A 17 10.72 2.70 -12.84
N CYS A 18 11.05 3.72 -12.07
CA CYS A 18 12.20 4.58 -12.28
C CYS A 18 13.02 4.71 -10.99
N PRO A 19 14.34 4.86 -11.07
CA PRO A 19 15.13 5.17 -9.89
C PRO A 19 14.70 6.52 -9.31
N LEU A 20 14.74 6.64 -7.99
CA LEU A 20 14.34 7.86 -7.27
C LEU A 20 15.12 9.11 -7.70
N SER A 21 16.36 8.94 -8.18
CA SER A 21 17.18 10.03 -8.74
C SER A 21 16.54 10.72 -9.95
N LYS A 22 15.63 10.06 -10.67
CA LYS A 22 14.83 10.67 -11.75
C LYS A 22 13.65 11.50 -11.25
N LEU A 23 13.31 11.46 -9.97
CA LEU A 23 12.20 12.26 -9.47
C LEU A 23 12.47 13.77 -9.60
N SER A 24 13.73 14.18 -9.58
CA SER A 24 14.12 15.59 -9.77
C SER A 24 14.46 15.93 -11.23
N SER A 25 14.40 14.99 -12.19
CA SER A 25 14.71 15.30 -13.59
C SER A 25 13.58 16.08 -14.26
N VAL A 26 13.95 16.89 -15.25
CA VAL A 26 13.01 17.65 -16.10
C VAL A 26 12.14 16.70 -16.92
N ASP A 27 12.75 15.62 -17.43
CA ASP A 27 12.03 14.56 -18.12
C ASP A 27 11.69 13.44 -17.13
N ARG A 28 10.42 13.37 -16.72
CA ARG A 28 9.84 12.28 -15.92
C ARG A 28 8.89 11.42 -16.76
N SER A 29 8.92 11.57 -18.09
CA SER A 29 7.95 10.92 -18.96
C SER A 29 8.00 9.40 -18.80
N GLY A 30 6.81 8.80 -18.71
CA GLY A 30 6.65 7.37 -18.52
C GLY A 30 6.94 6.86 -17.10
N CYS A 31 7.46 7.66 -16.16
CA CYS A 31 7.67 7.24 -14.77
C CYS A 31 6.42 7.45 -13.90
N HIS A 32 5.99 6.42 -13.19
CA HIS A 32 4.88 6.48 -12.23
C HIS A 32 5.29 6.02 -10.83
N ILE A 33 6.32 5.17 -10.74
CA ILE A 33 6.81 4.59 -9.50
C ILE A 33 8.30 4.94 -9.39
N PHE A 34 8.68 5.59 -8.30
CA PHE A 34 10.06 5.98 -8.03
C PHE A 34 10.59 5.16 -6.86
N VAL A 35 11.74 4.52 -7.05
CA VAL A 35 12.24 3.50 -6.12
C VAL A 35 13.68 3.75 -5.69
N THR A 36 13.95 3.42 -4.43
CA THR A 36 15.28 3.43 -3.81
C THR A 36 15.32 2.31 -2.78
N PHE A 37 16.49 1.76 -2.52
CA PHE A 37 16.76 1.01 -1.30
C PHE A 37 16.98 2.00 -0.16
N VAL A 38 16.51 1.65 1.03
CA VAL A 38 16.62 2.49 2.23
C VAL A 38 17.38 1.75 3.30
N LEU A 39 18.48 2.33 3.75
CA LEU A 39 19.37 1.79 4.78
C LEU A 39 19.60 2.83 5.90
N GLY A 40 20.03 2.39 7.07
CA GLY A 40 20.54 3.21 8.15
C GLY A 40 22.07 3.37 8.10
N THR A 41 22.63 4.24 8.92
CA THR A 41 24.06 4.62 8.91
C THR A 41 25.03 3.50 9.30
N SER A 42 24.58 2.43 9.96
CA SER A 42 25.47 1.34 10.36
C SER A 42 25.76 0.31 9.26
N SER A 43 25.19 0.48 8.05
CA SER A 43 25.38 -0.45 6.91
C SER A 43 26.33 0.10 5.84
N THR A 44 27.13 1.13 6.14
CA THR A 44 27.89 1.93 5.16
C THR A 44 28.97 1.16 4.40
N THR A 45 29.36 -0.04 4.83
CA THR A 45 30.31 -0.87 4.09
C THR A 45 29.72 -1.54 2.85
N GLU A 46 28.39 -1.68 2.75
CA GLU A 46 27.74 -2.39 1.64
C GLU A 46 27.18 -1.50 0.52
N SER A 47 27.15 -0.18 0.70
CA SER A 47 26.43 0.73 -0.21
C SER A 47 27.32 1.72 -0.97
N THR A 48 28.64 1.70 -0.76
CA THR A 48 29.57 2.62 -1.41
C THR A 48 29.49 2.49 -2.94
N GLY A 49 28.90 3.49 -3.60
CA GLY A 49 28.80 3.58 -5.06
C GLY A 49 27.46 3.12 -5.66
N GLU A 50 26.50 2.61 -4.87
CA GLU A 50 25.15 2.30 -5.36
C GLU A 50 24.33 3.60 -5.48
N THR A 51 23.87 3.94 -6.68
CA THR A 51 23.13 5.20 -6.96
C THR A 51 21.63 5.14 -6.62
N ASP A 52 21.14 3.95 -6.30
CA ASP A 52 19.76 3.65 -5.95
C ASP A 52 19.61 3.28 -4.46
N VAL A 53 20.56 3.72 -3.63
CA VAL A 53 20.54 3.55 -2.18
C VAL A 53 20.47 4.91 -1.50
N MET A 54 19.56 5.01 -0.55
CA MET A 54 19.42 6.13 0.36
C MET A 54 19.79 5.68 1.77
N THR A 55 20.61 6.48 2.45
CA THR A 55 20.97 6.27 3.84
C THR A 55 20.24 7.27 4.73
N LEU A 56 19.46 6.77 5.68
CA LEU A 56 18.82 7.56 6.72
C LEU A 56 19.79 7.74 7.91
N PRO A 57 19.76 8.89 8.60
CA PRO A 57 20.66 9.19 9.73
C PRO A 57 20.23 8.49 11.03
N ILE A 58 19.96 7.18 10.95
CA ILE A 58 19.55 6.32 12.07
C ILE A 58 20.35 5.02 12.03
N LYS A 59 20.44 4.32 13.15
CA LYS A 59 20.98 2.96 13.16
C LYS A 59 20.13 2.05 12.27
N GLU A 60 20.76 1.18 11.48
CA GLU A 60 20.03 0.19 10.68
C GLU A 60 19.28 -0.76 11.60
N THR A 61 17.96 -0.81 11.43
CA THR A 61 17.06 -1.67 12.21
C THR A 61 15.86 -2.09 11.37
N MET A 62 15.28 -3.24 11.70
CA MET A 62 14.02 -3.69 11.09
C MET A 62 12.82 -3.02 11.77
N ASN A 63 12.77 -3.08 13.10
CA ASN A 63 11.59 -2.71 13.91
C ASN A 63 11.74 -1.39 14.68
N CYS A 64 12.95 -0.84 14.79
CA CYS A 64 13.22 0.30 15.68
C CYS A 64 13.22 1.63 14.91
N GLY A 65 12.16 1.88 14.13
CA GLY A 65 11.90 3.20 13.56
C GLY A 65 12.41 3.47 12.14
N LYS A 66 13.07 2.52 11.46
CA LYS A 66 13.50 2.73 10.06
C LYS A 66 12.36 3.11 9.13
N THR A 67 11.25 2.40 9.21
CA THR A 67 10.07 2.68 8.38
C THR A 67 9.47 4.05 8.69
N ARG A 68 9.38 4.42 9.97
CA ARG A 68 8.93 5.75 10.38
C ARG A 68 9.87 6.85 9.86
N ALA A 69 11.19 6.67 9.99
CA ALA A 69 12.18 7.61 9.49
C ALA A 69 12.10 7.78 7.96
N TRP A 70 11.88 6.69 7.23
CA TRP A 70 11.62 6.72 5.79
C TRP A 70 10.38 7.54 5.44
N PHE A 71 9.23 7.27 6.04
CA PHE A 71 8.01 8.04 5.78
C PHE A 71 8.16 9.52 6.15
N HIS A 72 8.81 9.82 7.27
CA HIS A 72 9.08 11.19 7.69
C HIS A 72 9.96 11.94 6.67
N TYR A 73 11.05 11.32 6.24
CA TYR A 73 11.98 11.88 5.25
C TYR A 73 11.27 12.07 3.91
N ALA A 74 10.69 11.00 3.36
CA ALA A 74 10.09 11.01 2.03
C ALA A 74 8.92 12.01 1.91
N ALA A 75 8.10 12.16 2.95
CA ALA A 75 6.98 13.11 2.93
C ALA A 75 7.42 14.57 2.81
N ARG A 76 8.61 14.90 3.30
CA ARG A 76 9.20 16.24 3.25
C ARG A 76 9.99 16.47 1.97
N GLU A 77 10.83 15.52 1.60
CA GLU A 77 11.77 15.68 0.48
C GLU A 77 11.11 15.47 -0.89
N TYR A 78 9.98 14.77 -0.95
CA TYR A 78 9.28 14.47 -2.20
C TYR A 78 7.85 15.05 -2.22
N PRO A 79 7.71 16.39 -2.30
CA PRO A 79 6.40 17.03 -2.22
C PRO A 79 5.49 16.69 -3.41
N GLU A 80 6.05 16.23 -4.52
CA GLU A 80 5.33 15.82 -5.73
C GLU A 80 4.75 14.40 -5.63
N ALA A 81 5.20 13.60 -4.65
CA ALA A 81 4.67 12.27 -4.46
C ALA A 81 3.22 12.34 -3.95
N THR A 82 2.32 11.61 -4.60
CA THR A 82 0.94 11.46 -4.10
C THR A 82 0.88 10.45 -2.96
N HIS A 83 1.71 9.40 -3.05
CA HIS A 83 1.79 8.31 -2.08
C HIS A 83 3.25 7.95 -1.83
N ILE A 84 3.53 7.47 -0.62
CA ILE A 84 4.83 6.93 -0.20
C ILE A 84 4.60 5.49 0.21
N ALA A 85 5.50 4.60 -0.20
CA ALA A 85 5.40 3.18 0.07
C ALA A 85 6.63 2.65 0.80
N LYS A 86 6.44 1.59 1.58
CA LYS A 86 7.50 0.70 2.10
C LYS A 86 7.27 -0.68 1.50
N MET A 87 8.36 -1.33 1.09
CA MET A 87 8.32 -2.71 0.61
C MET A 87 9.54 -3.45 1.14
N ASP A 88 9.35 -4.70 1.56
CA ASP A 88 10.45 -5.57 1.93
C ASP A 88 11.18 -6.08 0.70
N MET A 89 12.47 -6.43 0.87
CA MET A 89 13.30 -6.92 -0.24
C MET A 89 12.91 -8.33 -0.71
N ASP A 90 12.12 -9.05 0.08
CA ASP A 90 11.59 -10.37 -0.23
C ASP A 90 10.12 -10.32 -0.68
N ALA A 91 9.64 -9.14 -1.06
CA ALA A 91 8.35 -8.94 -1.70
C ALA A 91 8.48 -8.69 -3.22
N PHE A 92 7.50 -9.17 -3.98
CA PHE A 92 7.36 -8.92 -5.43
C PHE A 92 6.05 -8.19 -5.72
N PRO A 93 6.09 -6.93 -6.15
CA PRO A 93 4.91 -6.10 -6.32
C PRO A 93 4.16 -6.41 -7.63
N HIS A 94 2.84 -6.23 -7.61
CA HIS A 94 1.99 -6.29 -8.81
C HIS A 94 1.56 -4.88 -9.26
N TRP A 95 2.51 -4.09 -9.75
CA TRP A 95 2.31 -2.65 -10.05
C TRP A 95 1.08 -2.31 -10.88
N PRO A 96 0.74 -3.01 -11.99
CA PRO A 96 -0.45 -2.66 -12.76
C PRO A 96 -1.76 -2.74 -11.96
N ARG A 97 -1.85 -3.68 -11.01
CA ARG A 97 -3.03 -3.84 -10.14
C ARG A 97 -3.06 -2.79 -9.06
N LEU A 98 -1.92 -2.52 -8.41
CA LEU A 98 -1.81 -1.48 -7.39
C LEU A 98 -2.13 -0.10 -7.96
N LEU A 99 -1.58 0.25 -9.14
CA LEU A 99 -1.85 1.52 -9.80
C LEU A 99 -3.31 1.62 -10.27
N ALA A 100 -3.89 0.53 -10.79
CA ALA A 100 -5.31 0.53 -11.16
C ALA A 100 -6.21 0.68 -9.92
N GLY A 101 -5.86 0.03 -8.82
CA GLY A 101 -6.53 0.17 -7.53
C GLY A 101 -6.50 1.61 -7.04
N LEU A 102 -5.31 2.22 -6.98
CA LEU A 102 -5.15 3.64 -6.62
C LEU A 102 -5.94 4.58 -7.52
N ARG A 103 -5.89 4.40 -8.85
CA ARG A 103 -6.60 5.26 -9.80
C ARG A 103 -8.12 5.15 -9.66
N ASN A 104 -8.62 3.95 -9.40
CA ASN A 104 -10.06 3.69 -9.30
C ASN A 104 -10.57 3.87 -7.86
N PHE A 105 -9.68 4.09 -6.90
CA PHE A 105 -10.06 4.27 -5.51
C PHE A 105 -10.70 5.65 -5.35
N SER A 106 -11.99 5.63 -5.01
CA SER A 106 -12.75 6.83 -4.70
C SER A 106 -13.12 6.77 -3.22
N SER A 107 -12.59 7.71 -2.46
CA SER A 107 -12.94 7.92 -1.05
C SER A 107 -13.14 9.41 -0.81
N PRO A 108 -14.07 9.81 0.07
CA PRO A 108 -14.19 11.20 0.50
C PRO A 108 -12.99 11.67 1.35
N CYS A 109 -12.07 10.77 1.71
CA CYS A 109 -10.96 11.07 2.60
C CYS A 109 -9.64 11.18 1.81
N GLU A 110 -8.96 12.31 1.97
CA GLU A 110 -7.67 12.59 1.33
C GLU A 110 -6.54 11.71 1.87
N ASN A 111 -6.65 11.30 3.14
CA ASN A 111 -5.67 10.42 3.76
C ASN A 111 -5.99 8.97 3.43
N VAL A 112 -5.04 8.29 2.79
CA VAL A 112 -5.18 6.89 2.39
C VAL A 112 -4.10 6.08 3.06
N PHE A 113 -4.49 4.95 3.66
CA PHE A 113 -3.58 3.91 4.11
C PHE A 113 -3.94 2.62 3.37
N GLY A 114 -3.00 2.09 2.60
CA GLY A 114 -3.27 0.97 1.70
C GLY A 114 -2.20 -0.11 1.74
N GLY A 115 -2.61 -1.33 1.43
CA GLY A 115 -1.79 -2.53 1.50
C GLY A 115 -2.65 -3.76 1.75
N ARG A 116 -2.02 -4.86 2.18
CA ARG A 116 -2.77 -6.03 2.65
C ARG A 116 -3.17 -5.79 4.10
N SER A 117 -4.42 -5.38 4.33
CA SER A 117 -4.91 -5.17 5.69
C SER A 117 -4.95 -6.50 6.45
N TRP A 118 -4.36 -6.49 7.63
CA TRP A 118 -4.36 -7.60 8.58
C TRP A 118 -5.19 -7.22 9.79
N THR A 119 -6.03 -8.17 10.16
CA THR A 119 -6.78 -8.23 11.40
C THR A 119 -6.56 -9.63 11.97
N VAL A 120 -6.94 -9.85 13.22
CA VAL A 120 -6.81 -11.19 13.82
C VAL A 120 -7.66 -12.25 13.10
N TRP A 121 -8.59 -11.89 12.22
CA TRP A 121 -9.28 -12.88 11.38
C TRP A 121 -8.34 -13.59 10.41
N GLY A 122 -7.22 -12.95 10.03
CA GLY A 122 -6.10 -13.62 9.36
C GLY A 122 -5.40 -14.67 10.22
N HIS A 123 -5.74 -14.84 11.50
CA HIS A 123 -5.18 -15.89 12.37
C HIS A 123 -6.03 -17.15 12.42
N ARG A 124 -7.35 -17.07 12.24
CA ARG A 124 -8.21 -18.28 12.34
C ARG A 124 -7.95 -19.25 11.20
N ASP A 125 -7.81 -18.73 9.98
CA ASP A 125 -7.59 -19.57 8.79
C ASP A 125 -6.13 -20.01 8.61
N TYR A 126 -5.17 -19.35 9.26
CA TYR A 126 -3.73 -19.60 9.05
C TYR A 126 -3.04 -20.34 10.20
N GLY A 127 -3.82 -20.84 11.17
CA GLY A 127 -3.30 -21.25 12.47
C GLY A 127 -2.78 -20.03 13.23
N GLU A 128 -2.79 -20.09 14.56
CA GLU A 128 -2.29 -19.03 15.44
C GLU A 128 -1.02 -18.37 14.86
N SER A 129 -1.15 -17.19 14.24
CA SER A 129 0.05 -16.47 13.82
C SER A 129 0.80 -16.10 15.10
N LEU A 130 2.01 -16.65 15.23
CA LEU A 130 2.88 -16.52 16.39
C LEU A 130 3.19 -15.05 16.73
N LEU A 131 2.98 -14.13 15.78
CA LEU A 131 3.23 -12.70 15.94
C LEU A 131 2.26 -12.03 16.90
N CYS A 132 0.97 -12.41 16.90
CA CYS A 132 -0.07 -11.71 17.67
C CYS A 132 -0.74 -12.54 18.77
N ARG A 133 -0.22 -13.73 19.09
CA ARG A 133 -0.76 -14.52 20.21
C ARG A 133 -0.49 -13.81 21.54
N ASP A 134 -1.56 -13.31 22.17
CA ASP A 134 -1.59 -12.69 23.51
C ASP A 134 -0.69 -11.46 23.69
N ARG A 135 -0.34 -10.78 22.59
CA ARG A 135 0.49 -9.56 22.66
C ARG A 135 -0.39 -8.33 22.67
N SER A 136 -0.24 -7.50 23.70
CA SER A 136 -1.01 -6.27 23.91
C SER A 136 -0.87 -5.22 22.81
N PHE A 137 0.13 -5.35 21.94
CA PHE A 137 0.31 -4.44 20.80
C PHE A 137 -0.49 -4.85 19.56
N CYS A 138 -1.08 -6.04 19.53
CA CYS A 138 -1.87 -6.51 18.39
C CYS A 138 -3.33 -6.07 18.47
N PRO A 139 -4.05 -6.02 17.33
CA PRO A 139 -5.46 -5.71 17.35
C PRO A 139 -6.25 -6.77 18.13
N PRO A 140 -7.35 -6.41 18.80
CA PRO A 140 -8.27 -7.37 19.39
C PRO A 140 -8.78 -8.41 18.37
N VAL A 141 -9.11 -9.61 18.86
CA VAL A 141 -9.42 -10.78 18.04
C VAL A 141 -10.65 -10.56 17.14
N ASP A 142 -11.59 -9.77 17.63
CA ASP A 142 -12.93 -9.58 17.10
C ASP A 142 -13.09 -8.30 16.25
N CYS A 143 -12.03 -7.51 16.04
CA CYS A 143 -12.15 -6.24 15.34
C CYS A 143 -12.72 -6.33 13.92
N GLY A 144 -12.42 -7.42 13.22
CA GLY A 144 -12.74 -7.52 11.80
C GLY A 144 -11.99 -6.48 10.96
N MET A 145 -12.29 -6.46 9.67
CA MET A 145 -11.70 -5.50 8.73
C MET A 145 -12.35 -4.11 8.85
N PRO A 146 -11.65 -3.04 8.44
CA PRO A 146 -12.25 -1.71 8.37
C PRO A 146 -13.52 -1.70 7.52
N VAL A 147 -14.59 -1.08 8.02
CA VAL A 147 -15.92 -1.06 7.38
C VAL A 147 -16.03 0.09 6.40
N GLY A 148 -16.51 -0.19 5.19
CA GLY A 148 -16.79 0.85 4.19
C GLY A 148 -15.56 1.64 3.74
N ALA A 149 -14.38 1.01 3.76
CA ALA A 149 -13.09 1.65 3.51
C ALA A 149 -12.73 2.79 4.47
N ASP A 150 -13.36 2.87 5.65
CA ASP A 150 -12.99 3.80 6.72
C ASP A 150 -12.08 3.08 7.72
N PHE A 151 -10.80 3.44 7.76
CA PHE A 151 -9.79 2.81 8.60
C PHE A 151 -10.06 2.96 10.11
N LEU A 152 -10.96 3.88 10.50
CA LEU A 152 -11.28 4.13 11.90
C LEU A 152 -12.52 3.38 12.38
N LYS A 153 -13.28 2.75 11.46
CA LYS A 153 -14.54 2.04 11.75
C LYS A 153 -14.39 0.53 11.60
N TYR A 154 -14.87 -0.19 12.61
CA TYR A 154 -14.79 -1.64 12.73
C TYR A 154 -16.17 -2.21 13.03
N SER A 155 -16.34 -3.52 12.83
CA SER A 155 -17.61 -4.19 13.18
C SER A 155 -17.76 -4.41 14.69
N SER A 156 -16.66 -4.44 15.43
CA SER A 156 -16.66 -4.47 16.89
C SER A 156 -16.75 -3.05 17.45
N ASP A 157 -17.47 -2.91 18.57
CA ASP A 157 -17.58 -1.65 19.33
C ASP A 157 -16.38 -1.41 20.27
N ASP A 158 -15.40 -2.32 20.30
CA ASP A 158 -14.19 -2.15 21.11
C ASP A 158 -13.38 -0.94 20.60
N PRO A 159 -13.18 0.11 21.42
CA PRO A 159 -12.45 1.30 21.02
C PRO A 159 -10.96 1.05 20.76
N SER A 160 -10.42 -0.08 21.24
CA SER A 160 -9.05 -0.51 20.97
C SER A 160 -8.89 -1.17 19.59
N CYS A 161 -9.98 -1.33 18.84
CA CYS A 161 -9.90 -1.91 17.51
C CYS A 161 -9.13 -1.06 16.50
N PHE A 162 -8.23 -1.75 15.80
CA PHE A 162 -7.47 -1.21 14.69
C PHE A 162 -7.10 -2.34 13.71
N SER A 163 -6.53 -1.96 12.57
CA SER A 163 -5.89 -2.86 11.61
C SER A 163 -4.50 -2.35 11.30
N PHE A 164 -3.68 -3.18 10.65
CA PHE A 164 -2.41 -2.74 10.10
C PHE A 164 -2.24 -3.30 8.70
N MET A 165 -1.35 -2.72 7.89
CA MET A 165 -1.05 -3.24 6.56
C MET A 165 0.20 -4.10 6.67
N GLN A 166 0.16 -5.36 6.22
CA GLN A 166 1.28 -6.31 6.39
C GLN A 166 2.59 -5.76 5.81
N GLY A 167 3.69 -6.01 6.53
CA GLY A 167 5.02 -5.44 6.26
C GLY A 167 5.53 -5.56 4.82
N GLY A 168 5.16 -6.61 4.08
CA GLY A 168 5.71 -6.88 2.76
C GLY A 168 5.57 -5.74 1.77
N LEU A 169 4.40 -5.08 1.71
CA LEU A 169 4.19 -3.84 0.96
C LEU A 169 2.97 -3.10 1.51
N TYR A 170 3.19 -1.84 1.87
CA TYR A 170 2.11 -0.91 2.16
C TYR A 170 2.49 0.53 1.81
N PHE A 171 1.49 1.39 1.71
CA PHE A 171 1.67 2.78 1.36
C PHE A 171 0.70 3.68 2.11
N MET A 172 1.08 4.95 2.19
CA MET A 172 0.26 6.02 2.72
C MET A 172 0.20 7.14 1.69
N SER A 173 -0.92 7.86 1.60
CA SER A 173 -0.93 9.19 0.98
C SER A 173 0.17 10.04 1.61
N ARG A 174 0.86 10.88 0.83
CA ARG A 174 2.00 11.68 1.32
C ARG A 174 1.66 12.47 2.59
N GLN A 175 0.46 13.07 2.63
CA GLN A 175 0.01 13.90 3.73
C GLN A 175 -0.14 13.07 5.02
N LEU A 176 -0.82 11.92 4.95
CA LEU A 176 -0.89 10.96 6.06
C LEU A 176 0.51 10.54 6.53
N ALA A 177 1.39 10.12 5.61
CA ALA A 177 2.76 9.71 5.93
C ALA A 177 3.51 10.78 6.74
N GLY A 178 3.47 12.04 6.28
CA GLY A 178 4.12 13.15 6.96
C GLY A 178 3.53 13.43 8.35
N ALA A 179 2.21 13.33 8.47
CA ALA A 179 1.51 13.59 9.73
C ALA A 179 1.78 12.50 10.78
N VAL A 180 1.65 11.22 10.42
CA VAL A 180 1.84 10.11 11.38
C VAL A 180 3.31 9.92 11.77
N ALA A 181 4.23 10.21 10.84
CA ALA A 181 5.67 10.04 11.06
C ALA A 181 6.36 11.30 11.60
N ARG A 182 5.63 12.38 11.89
CA ARG A 182 6.18 13.68 12.33
C ARG A 182 7.14 13.56 13.53
N SER A 183 8.13 14.44 13.59
CA SER A 183 9.02 14.57 14.75
C SER A 183 8.24 14.95 16.01
N GLY A 184 8.61 14.39 17.15
CA GLY A 184 7.91 14.47 18.43
C GLY A 184 6.57 13.70 18.47
N GLY A 185 6.15 13.09 17.35
CA GLY A 185 4.89 12.36 17.22
C GLY A 185 4.86 11.05 18.00
N TRP A 186 3.68 10.44 18.08
CA TRP A 186 3.50 9.19 18.81
C TRP A 186 4.33 8.04 18.22
N TRP A 187 4.39 7.93 16.89
CA TRP A 187 5.14 6.86 16.21
C TRP A 187 6.65 6.95 16.53
N GLU A 188 7.22 8.15 16.66
CA GLU A 188 8.60 8.32 17.11
C GLU A 188 8.83 7.70 18.48
N LYS A 189 8.04 8.14 19.47
CA LYS A 189 8.15 7.71 20.86
C LYS A 189 8.00 6.20 21.01
N LYS A 190 7.20 5.57 20.14
CA LYS A 190 6.97 4.12 20.12
C LYS A 190 7.97 3.32 19.29
N SER A 191 8.70 3.98 18.39
CA SER A 191 9.76 3.31 17.64
C SER A 191 10.93 2.90 18.54
N GLU A 192 11.09 3.55 19.70
CA GLU A 192 12.08 3.20 20.72
C GLU A 192 11.78 1.85 21.40
N ASP A 193 10.51 1.43 21.40
CA ASP A 193 10.07 0.14 21.97
C ASP A 193 10.35 -1.05 21.03
N CYS A 194 10.84 -0.80 19.80
CA CYS A 194 11.20 -1.81 18.79
C CYS A 194 10.12 -2.88 18.50
N GLN A 195 8.83 -2.54 18.57
CA GLN A 195 7.75 -3.46 18.21
C GLN A 195 7.68 -3.64 16.67
N PRO A 196 6.99 -4.69 16.15
CA PRO A 196 6.85 -4.91 14.72
C PRO A 196 6.36 -3.64 13.99
N GLU A 197 7.08 -3.26 12.94
CA GLU A 197 6.97 -1.92 12.37
C GLU A 197 5.64 -1.68 11.67
N ASP A 198 5.07 -2.73 11.07
CA ASP A 198 3.78 -2.70 10.40
C ASP A 198 2.63 -2.50 11.42
N ILE A 199 2.68 -3.19 12.56
CA ILE A 199 1.72 -3.02 13.65
C ILE A 199 1.79 -1.61 14.24
N ILE A 200 3.00 -1.10 14.54
CA ILE A 200 3.15 0.27 15.04
C ILE A 200 2.64 1.28 14.01
N ALA A 201 2.88 1.07 12.71
CA ALA A 201 2.34 1.94 11.67
C ALA A 201 0.81 1.99 11.70
N GLY A 202 0.15 0.83 11.81
CA GLY A 202 -1.31 0.75 11.95
C GLY A 202 -1.85 1.51 13.16
N HIS A 203 -1.22 1.34 14.33
CA HIS A 203 -1.55 2.11 15.53
C HIS A 203 -1.35 3.62 15.35
N ALA A 204 -0.22 4.02 14.76
CA ALA A 204 0.07 5.43 14.53
C ALA A 204 -1.00 6.09 13.64
N VAL A 205 -1.46 5.39 12.59
CA VAL A 205 -2.55 5.85 11.72
C VAL A 205 -3.87 5.92 12.47
N LYS A 206 -4.25 4.87 13.22
CA LYS A 206 -5.50 4.86 14.01
C LYS A 206 -5.53 6.00 15.03
N ARG A 207 -4.42 6.19 15.73
CA ARG A 207 -4.26 7.26 16.72
C ARG A 207 -4.36 8.63 16.08
N TYR A 208 -3.62 8.90 15.00
CA TYR A 208 -3.70 10.16 14.29
C TYR A 208 -5.13 10.46 13.82
N GLY A 209 -5.81 9.50 13.19
CA GLY A 209 -7.18 9.68 12.75
C GLY A 209 -8.18 9.96 13.88
N THR A 210 -7.99 9.31 15.03
CA THR A 210 -8.88 9.47 16.19
C THR A 210 -8.61 10.76 16.97
N GLU A 211 -7.33 11.05 17.28
CA GLU A 211 -6.95 12.21 18.11
C GLU A 211 -7.04 13.53 17.37
N ASP A 212 -6.67 13.55 16.09
CA ASP A 212 -6.67 14.76 15.27
C ASP A 212 -8.01 14.90 14.49
N ASN A 213 -8.97 13.99 14.71
CA ASN A 213 -10.28 13.93 14.03
C ASN A 213 -10.15 13.97 12.49
N VAL A 214 -9.24 13.15 11.96
CA VAL A 214 -8.91 13.10 10.55
C VAL A 214 -9.48 11.83 9.95
N CYS A 215 -10.24 11.94 8.86
CA CYS A 215 -10.68 10.76 8.14
C CYS A 215 -9.48 10.06 7.46
N VAL A 216 -9.39 8.74 7.62
CA VAL A 216 -8.41 7.89 6.94
C VAL A 216 -9.12 6.78 6.19
N ALA A 217 -8.91 6.72 4.88
CA ALA A 217 -9.42 5.67 4.04
C ALA A 217 -8.51 4.43 4.07
N ALA A 218 -9.11 3.24 4.19
CA ALA A 218 -8.44 1.97 4.07
C ALA A 218 -8.55 1.43 2.63
N LEU A 219 -7.44 1.38 1.91
CA LEU A 219 -7.36 0.70 0.61
C LEU A 219 -6.76 -0.69 0.80
N SER A 220 -7.62 -1.63 1.21
CA SER A 220 -7.21 -3.02 1.45
C SER A 220 -7.20 -3.83 0.17
N TYR A 221 -6.10 -4.54 -0.06
CA TYR A 221 -5.99 -5.58 -1.07
C TYR A 221 -5.99 -6.95 -0.41
N ASP A 222 -6.54 -7.95 -1.09
CA ASP A 222 -6.11 -9.31 -0.82
C ASP A 222 -4.63 -9.43 -1.23
N SER A 223 -3.84 -10.19 -0.47
CA SER A 223 -2.43 -10.47 -0.71
C SER A 223 -2.08 -10.65 -2.17
N TYR A 224 -2.79 -11.54 -2.87
CA TYR A 224 -2.52 -11.90 -4.26
C TYR A 224 -2.77 -10.76 -5.27
N VAL A 225 -3.36 -9.65 -4.84
CA VAL A 225 -3.73 -8.53 -5.72
C VAL A 225 -2.64 -7.48 -5.75
N ALA A 226 -1.99 -7.18 -4.62
CA ALA A 226 -1.02 -6.10 -4.53
C ALA A 226 0.45 -6.55 -4.66
N TYR A 227 0.82 -7.67 -4.04
CA TYR A 227 2.20 -8.17 -4.04
C TYR A 227 2.28 -9.62 -3.54
N TRP A 228 3.36 -10.29 -3.90
CA TRP A 228 3.74 -11.59 -3.35
C TRP A 228 4.80 -11.40 -2.25
N HIS A 229 4.73 -12.18 -1.17
CA HIS A 229 5.67 -12.12 -0.05
C HIS A 229 6.30 -13.49 0.20
N ALA A 230 7.64 -13.56 0.26
CA ALA A 230 8.36 -14.83 0.32
C ALA A 230 8.07 -15.65 1.58
N GLU A 231 7.83 -15.05 2.75
CA GLU A 231 7.49 -15.82 3.96
C GLU A 231 6.17 -16.61 3.84
N GLY A 232 5.31 -16.25 2.88
CA GLY A 232 4.12 -17.05 2.56
C GLY A 232 4.46 -18.35 1.84
N ALA A 233 5.62 -18.45 1.17
CA ALA A 233 6.02 -19.53 0.24
C ALA A 233 6.00 -20.94 0.86
N GLY A 234 6.37 -21.05 2.13
CA GLY A 234 6.40 -22.33 2.84
C GLY A 234 5.04 -22.83 3.33
N ARG A 235 3.99 -21.99 3.29
CA ARG A 235 2.63 -22.33 3.72
C ARG A 235 1.65 -22.39 2.55
N TYR A 236 2.17 -22.50 1.32
CA TYR A 236 1.33 -22.63 0.15
C TYR A 236 0.53 -23.92 0.21
N LYS A 237 -0.78 -23.79 0.02
CA LYS A 237 -1.61 -24.89 -0.45
C LYS A 237 -0.93 -25.49 -1.69
N PRO A 238 -0.97 -26.82 -1.89
CA PRO A 238 -0.31 -27.48 -3.01
C PRO A 238 -0.59 -26.75 -4.33
N GLU A 239 0.37 -26.70 -5.25
CA GLU A 239 0.26 -26.00 -6.54
C GLU A 239 -1.06 -26.27 -7.29
N ALA A 240 -1.62 -27.47 -7.11
CA ALA A 240 -2.93 -27.87 -7.63
C ALA A 240 -4.10 -27.01 -7.10
N GLU A 241 -4.10 -26.63 -5.82
CA GLU A 241 -5.14 -25.77 -5.25
C GLU A 241 -5.03 -24.33 -5.78
N ARG A 242 -3.81 -23.83 -5.98
CA ARG A 242 -3.59 -22.51 -6.61
C ARG A 242 -4.05 -22.52 -8.05
N ALA A 243 -3.65 -23.53 -8.83
CA ALA A 243 -4.08 -23.69 -10.21
C ALA A 243 -5.61 -23.82 -10.31
N ALA A 244 -6.25 -24.52 -9.37
CA ALA A 244 -7.71 -24.61 -9.30
C ALA A 244 -8.37 -23.25 -8.97
N ALA A 245 -7.82 -22.47 -8.04
CA ALA A 245 -8.34 -21.15 -7.69
C ALA A 245 -8.14 -20.13 -8.83
N GLU A 246 -6.96 -20.14 -9.48
CA GLU A 246 -6.67 -19.31 -10.66
C GLU A 246 -7.61 -19.65 -11.81
N LYS A 247 -7.80 -20.95 -12.09
CA LYS A 247 -8.73 -21.43 -13.10
C LYS A 247 -10.18 -21.05 -12.77
N ALA A 248 -10.62 -21.21 -11.52
CA ALA A 248 -11.96 -20.81 -11.10
C ALA A 248 -12.19 -19.30 -11.25
N ASN A 249 -11.17 -18.48 -10.96
CA ASN A 249 -11.23 -17.04 -11.19
C ASN A 249 -11.24 -16.70 -12.69
N GLU A 250 -10.44 -17.38 -13.51
CA GLU A 250 -10.45 -17.22 -14.97
C GLU A 250 -11.82 -17.61 -15.55
N ASP A 251 -12.37 -18.74 -15.13
CA ASP A 251 -13.69 -19.23 -15.56
C ASP A 251 -14.81 -18.26 -15.13
N SER A 252 -14.74 -17.71 -13.92
CA SER A 252 -15.66 -16.68 -13.43
C SER A 252 -15.58 -15.39 -14.27
N LEU A 253 -14.37 -14.91 -14.55
CA LEU A 253 -14.16 -13.75 -15.42
C LEU A 253 -14.64 -14.01 -16.85
N ARG A 254 -14.40 -15.20 -17.38
CA ARG A 254 -14.85 -15.62 -18.71
C ARG A 254 -16.37 -15.70 -18.77
N ALA A 255 -17.03 -16.22 -17.73
CA ALA A 255 -18.48 -16.25 -17.60
C ALA A 255 -19.10 -14.85 -17.54
N ARG A 256 -18.42 -13.89 -16.87
CA ARG A 256 -18.87 -12.49 -16.78
C ARG A 256 -18.50 -11.63 -17.99
N LEU A 257 -17.64 -12.11 -18.88
CA LEU A 257 -17.15 -11.32 -20.02
C LEU A 257 -18.27 -10.78 -20.94
N PRO A 258 -19.34 -11.53 -21.27
CA PRO A 258 -20.45 -11.00 -22.06
C PRO A 258 -21.18 -9.84 -21.36
N GLU A 259 -21.44 -9.97 -20.05
CA GLU A 259 -22.07 -8.92 -19.23
C GLU A 259 -21.20 -7.65 -19.22
N LEU A 260 -19.90 -7.80 -18.96
CA LEU A 260 -18.95 -6.68 -18.95
C LEU A 260 -18.86 -6.00 -20.33
N LYS A 261 -18.93 -6.77 -21.43
CA LYS A 261 -18.99 -6.22 -22.79
C LYS A 261 -20.29 -5.43 -23.02
N ALA A 262 -21.42 -5.94 -22.55
CA ALA A 262 -22.71 -5.24 -22.65
C ALA A 262 -22.71 -3.95 -21.82
N GLN A 263 -22.20 -3.98 -20.59
CA GLN A 263 -22.03 -2.78 -19.74
C GLN A 263 -21.14 -1.74 -20.41
N ARG A 264 -20.01 -2.15 -21.01
CA ARG A 264 -19.13 -1.24 -21.77
C ARG A 264 -19.84 -0.62 -22.98
N ALA A 265 -20.63 -1.40 -23.71
CA ALA A 265 -21.39 -0.90 -24.86
C ALA A 265 -22.46 0.12 -24.42
N ALA A 266 -23.21 -0.18 -23.35
CA ALA A 266 -24.19 0.74 -22.78
C ALA A 266 -23.55 2.05 -22.30
N LEU A 267 -22.40 1.97 -21.64
CA LEU A 267 -21.66 3.15 -21.19
C LEU A 267 -21.21 4.03 -22.37
N LYS A 268 -20.70 3.41 -23.45
CA LYS A 268 -20.35 4.15 -24.68
C LYS A 268 -21.55 4.85 -25.30
N ALA A 269 -22.70 4.19 -25.35
CA ALA A 269 -23.93 4.79 -25.88
C ALA A 269 -24.39 5.99 -25.05
N ARG A 270 -24.31 5.90 -23.71
CA ARG A 270 -24.61 7.03 -22.80
C ARG A 270 -23.68 8.21 -23.04
N TYR A 271 -22.37 7.99 -23.10
CA TYR A 271 -21.40 9.06 -23.40
C TYR A 271 -21.66 9.73 -24.75
N ALA A 272 -22.05 8.97 -25.78
CA ALA A 272 -22.38 9.53 -27.08
C ALA A 272 -23.66 10.42 -27.01
N ALA A 273 -24.67 9.98 -26.28
CA ALA A 273 -25.90 10.77 -26.07
C ALA A 273 -25.66 12.05 -25.26
N ASP A 274 -24.85 11.97 -24.20
CA ASP A 274 -24.48 13.13 -23.39
C ASP A 274 -23.67 14.14 -24.22
N ALA A 275 -22.71 13.67 -25.03
CA ALA A 275 -21.94 14.52 -25.93
C ALA A 275 -22.82 15.24 -26.97
N ALA A 276 -23.79 14.53 -27.56
CA ALA A 276 -24.76 15.13 -28.48
C ALA A 276 -25.64 16.18 -27.79
N SER A 277 -26.07 15.94 -26.55
CA SER A 277 -26.86 16.89 -25.76
C SER A 277 -26.07 18.16 -25.43
N VAL A 278 -24.80 18.02 -25.07
CA VAL A 278 -23.91 19.17 -24.83
C VAL A 278 -23.71 19.99 -26.11
N ALA A 279 -23.52 19.33 -27.25
CA ALA A 279 -23.37 20.03 -28.53
C ALA A 279 -24.64 20.81 -28.90
N ALA A 280 -25.82 20.20 -28.74
CA ALA A 280 -27.10 20.87 -29.01
C ALA A 280 -27.35 22.07 -28.07
N ALA A 281 -26.97 21.96 -26.80
CA ALA A 281 -27.06 23.07 -25.85
C ALA A 281 -26.11 24.22 -26.23
N ALA A 282 -24.88 23.92 -26.66
CA ALA A 282 -23.94 24.93 -27.13
C ALA A 282 -24.45 25.69 -28.36
N ASP A 283 -25.04 24.97 -29.33
CA ASP A 283 -25.66 25.58 -30.53
C ASP A 283 -26.86 26.48 -30.19
N ALA A 284 -27.60 26.15 -29.13
CA ALA A 284 -28.75 26.95 -28.68
C ALA A 284 -28.33 28.25 -27.99
N VAL A 285 -27.18 28.27 -27.30
CA VAL A 285 -26.63 29.48 -26.66
C VAL A 285 -25.97 30.42 -27.67
N GLY A 286 -25.53 29.90 -28.82
CA GLY A 286 -24.89 30.68 -29.89
C GLY A 286 -25.84 31.36 -30.89
N ARG A 287 -27.17 31.21 -30.75
CA ARG A 287 -28.19 31.87 -31.58
C ARG A 287 -28.92 32.95 -30.79
#